data_AF-A0A8S9YJ89-F1
#
_entry.id   AF-A0A8S9YJ89-F1
#
_cell.length_a   1.000
_cell.length_b   1.000
_cell.length_c   1.000
_cell.angle_alpha   90.00
_cell.angle_beta   90.00
_cell.angle_gamma   90.00
#
_symmetry.space_group_name_H-M   'P 1'
#
loop_
_entity.id
_entity.type
_entity.pdbx_description
1 polymer ?
#
loop_
_entity_poly.entity_id
_entity_poly.type
_entity_poly.pdbx_seq_one_letter_code
_entity_poly.pdbx_strand_id
1 'polypeptide(L)'
;MSGFVEFSQTRPSTSLELDDGELHEVQARILIEDAENHRSIFHKLDKRSLYLYNILHSFWFRRLFGGVICLLLLLPFFEWPSSLTLNSNLRNNLQRPRLPCGVTESVEFVCFLVVVAESVLLSFVFGGAWVKTNPWLLGRFVLYTVYFLDFLVSLGFRCNEVSITSVDCDALEVIHW
;
A
#
# COMPACT_ATOMS: atom_id res chain seq x y z
N MET A 1 -63.47 -41.60 -1.39
CA MET A 1 -63.27 -40.22 -0.89
C MET A 1 -61.77 -40.00 -0.75
N SER A 2 -61.11 -39.53 -1.82
CA SER A 2 -59.71 -39.10 -1.74
C SER A 2 -59.69 -37.66 -1.21
N GLY A 3 -59.16 -37.48 -0.01
CA GLY A 3 -58.81 -36.17 0.51
C GLY A 3 -57.56 -35.67 -0.20
N PHE A 4 -57.71 -34.61 -0.98
CA PHE A 4 -56.60 -33.84 -1.53
C PHE A 4 -56.03 -32.99 -0.39
N VAL A 5 -54.81 -33.31 0.04
CA VAL A 5 -54.04 -32.47 0.98
C VAL A 5 -53.50 -31.30 0.17
N GLU A 6 -54.13 -30.14 0.33
CA GLU A 6 -53.70 -28.89 -0.27
C GLU A 6 -52.55 -28.32 0.57
N PHE A 7 -51.32 -28.50 0.09
CA PHE A 7 -50.13 -27.92 0.71
C PHE A 7 -50.06 -26.43 0.37
N SER A 8 -50.54 -25.61 1.29
CA SER A 8 -50.45 -24.14 1.23
C SER A 8 -48.98 -23.70 1.28
N GLN A 9 -48.38 -23.49 0.11
CA GLN A 9 -47.05 -22.91 -0.01
C GLN A 9 -47.13 -21.38 0.14
N THR A 10 -47.01 -20.90 1.36
CA THR A 10 -46.71 -19.49 1.64
C THR A 10 -45.29 -19.19 1.20
N ARG A 11 -45.10 -18.61 0.01
CA ARG A 11 -43.79 -18.11 -0.46
C ARG A 11 -43.60 -16.64 -0.09
N PRO A 12 -42.58 -16.34 0.72
CA PRO A 12 -41.80 -15.13 0.58
C PRO A 12 -40.31 -15.53 0.46
N SER A 13 -39.87 -16.00 -0.73
CA SER A 13 -38.50 -16.52 -0.92
C SER A 13 -37.77 -15.99 -2.16
N THR A 14 -38.45 -15.26 -3.04
CA THR A 14 -37.92 -14.91 -4.38
C THR A 14 -36.72 -13.96 -4.34
N SER A 15 -36.63 -13.05 -3.36
CA SER A 15 -35.54 -12.07 -3.28
C SER A 15 -34.24 -12.62 -2.69
N LEU A 16 -34.31 -13.62 -1.80
CA LEU A 16 -33.13 -14.25 -1.20
C LEU A 16 -32.48 -15.25 -2.16
N GLU A 17 -33.30 -16.05 -2.86
CA GLU A 17 -32.77 -17.00 -3.86
C GLU A 17 -32.11 -16.30 -5.06
N LEU A 18 -32.62 -15.13 -5.47
CA LEU A 18 -31.99 -14.30 -6.51
C LEU A 18 -30.62 -13.75 -6.04
N ASP A 19 -30.55 -13.27 -4.80
CA ASP A 19 -29.35 -12.71 -4.19
C ASP A 19 -28.25 -13.79 -3.97
N ASP A 20 -28.64 -15.03 -3.69
CA ASP A 20 -27.71 -16.17 -3.61
C ASP A 20 -27.24 -16.64 -5.00
N GLY A 21 -28.13 -16.64 -5.99
CA GLY A 21 -27.79 -16.95 -7.39
C GLY A 21 -26.72 -16.02 -7.97
N GLU A 22 -26.89 -14.69 -7.79
CA GLU A 22 -25.92 -13.69 -8.22
C GLU A 22 -24.56 -13.84 -7.50
N LEU A 23 -24.58 -14.21 -6.21
CA LEU A 23 -23.33 -14.47 -5.47
C LEU A 23 -22.55 -15.63 -6.07
N HIS A 24 -23.22 -16.74 -6.41
CA HIS A 24 -22.58 -17.91 -6.97
C HIS A 24 -21.98 -17.63 -8.36
N GLU A 25 -22.63 -16.79 -9.17
CA GLU A 25 -22.07 -16.33 -10.44
C GLU A 25 -20.78 -15.52 -10.23
N VAL A 26 -20.78 -14.56 -9.31
CA VAL A 26 -19.59 -13.76 -8.98
C VAL A 26 -18.46 -14.62 -8.41
N GLN A 27 -18.78 -15.58 -7.55
CA GLN A 27 -17.81 -16.55 -7.03
C GLN A 27 -17.18 -17.37 -8.16
N ALA A 28 -17.99 -17.94 -9.05
CA ALA A 28 -17.51 -18.74 -10.17
C ALA A 28 -16.58 -17.93 -11.10
N ARG A 29 -16.97 -16.70 -11.44
CA ARG A 29 -16.15 -15.78 -12.23
C ARG A 29 -14.79 -15.53 -11.58
N ILE A 30 -14.76 -15.21 -10.29
CA ILE A 30 -13.53 -14.88 -9.56
C ILE A 30 -12.61 -16.11 -9.46
N LEU A 31 -13.15 -17.30 -9.23
CA LEU A 31 -12.36 -18.54 -9.18
C LEU A 31 -11.72 -18.88 -10.54
N ILE A 32 -12.44 -18.65 -11.64
CA ILE A 32 -11.90 -18.83 -13.00
C ILE A 32 -10.79 -17.82 -13.27
N GLU A 33 -10.99 -16.54 -12.93
CA GLU A 33 -9.96 -15.50 -13.08
C GLU A 33 -8.72 -15.80 -12.21
N ASP A 34 -8.91 -16.33 -11.00
CA ASP A 34 -7.82 -16.75 -10.14
C ASP A 34 -7.02 -17.90 -10.74
N ALA A 35 -7.70 -18.89 -11.35
CA ALA A 35 -7.04 -19.99 -12.03
C ALA A 35 -6.22 -19.51 -13.24
N GLU A 36 -6.78 -18.62 -14.07
CA GLU A 36 -6.07 -18.02 -15.21
C GLU A 36 -4.82 -17.23 -14.75
N ASN A 37 -4.95 -16.48 -13.67
CA ASN A 37 -3.87 -15.66 -13.12
C ASN A 37 -2.97 -16.40 -12.12
N HIS A 38 -3.12 -17.72 -11.97
CA HIS A 38 -2.31 -18.57 -11.09
C HIS A 38 -2.31 -18.10 -9.62
N ARG A 39 -3.46 -17.60 -9.14
CA ARG A 39 -3.64 -17.15 -7.75
C ARG A 39 -4.19 -18.28 -6.88
N SER A 40 -3.83 -18.25 -5.60
CA SER A 40 -4.29 -19.24 -4.62
C SER A 40 -5.61 -18.81 -3.97
N ILE A 41 -6.48 -19.79 -3.70
CA ILE A 41 -7.83 -19.57 -3.17
C ILE A 41 -7.77 -19.60 -1.64
N PHE A 42 -7.48 -18.44 -1.04
CA PHE A 42 -7.47 -18.25 0.41
C PHE A 42 -8.39 -17.11 0.91
N HIS A 43 -9.03 -16.39 -0.01
CA HIS A 43 -9.89 -15.24 0.32
C HIS A 43 -11.29 -15.70 0.75
N LYS A 44 -11.99 -14.87 1.54
CA LYS A 44 -13.38 -15.17 1.94
C LYS A 44 -14.33 -15.01 0.76
N LEU A 45 -15.29 -15.92 0.64
CA LEU A 45 -16.33 -15.93 -0.40
C LEU A 45 -17.60 -15.14 -0.03
N ASP A 46 -17.47 -14.17 0.87
CA ASP A 46 -18.55 -13.26 1.25
C ASP A 46 -18.72 -12.15 0.18
N LYS A 47 -19.97 -11.70 -0.07
CA LYS A 47 -20.29 -10.62 -1.03
C LYS A 47 -19.36 -9.41 -0.95
N ARG A 48 -19.19 -8.87 0.26
CA ARG A 48 -18.34 -7.69 0.51
C ARG A 48 -16.86 -7.98 0.28
N SER A 49 -16.40 -9.17 0.67
CA SER A 49 -15.02 -9.60 0.50
C SER A 49 -14.68 -9.77 -0.98
N LEU A 50 -15.56 -10.41 -1.76
CA LEU A 50 -15.42 -10.59 -3.21
C LEU A 50 -15.42 -9.26 -3.96
N TYR A 51 -16.29 -8.32 -3.56
CA TYR A 51 -16.31 -6.98 -4.15
C TYR A 51 -14.99 -6.23 -3.92
N LEU A 52 -14.48 -6.24 -2.68
CA LEU A 52 -13.19 -5.65 -2.35
C LEU A 52 -12.03 -6.36 -3.05
N TYR A 53 -12.07 -7.69 -3.12
CA TYR A 53 -11.08 -8.51 -3.84
C TYR A 53 -11.00 -8.11 -5.32
N ASN A 54 -12.15 -7.93 -5.97
CA ASN A 54 -12.23 -7.50 -7.36
C ASN A 54 -11.67 -6.07 -7.55
N ILE A 55 -11.95 -5.14 -6.62
CA ILE A 55 -11.35 -3.79 -6.66
C ILE A 55 -9.84 -3.86 -6.50
N LEU A 56 -9.34 -4.59 -5.50
CA LEU A 56 -7.91 -4.75 -5.23
C LEU A 56 -7.17 -5.38 -6.43
N HIS A 57 -7.82 -6.30 -7.15
CA HIS A 57 -7.26 -6.93 -8.35
C HIS A 57 -7.60 -6.20 -9.66
N SER A 58 -8.30 -5.07 -9.60
CA SER A 58 -8.59 -4.28 -10.80
C SER A 58 -7.29 -3.79 -11.45
N PHE A 59 -7.33 -3.59 -12.77
CA PHE A 59 -6.18 -3.08 -13.52
C PHE A 59 -5.69 -1.74 -12.96
N TRP A 60 -6.62 -0.82 -12.72
CA TRP A 60 -6.31 0.52 -12.22
C TRP A 60 -5.70 0.52 -10.82
N PHE A 61 -6.25 -0.28 -9.89
CA PHE A 61 -5.71 -0.35 -8.53
C PHE A 61 -4.29 -0.93 -8.52
N ARG A 62 -4.04 -2.00 -9.29
CA ARG A 62 -2.69 -2.58 -9.42
C ARG A 62 -1.69 -1.60 -10.03
N ARG A 63 -2.09 -0.81 -11.02
CA ARG A 63 -1.23 0.23 -11.61
C ARG A 63 -0.97 1.39 -10.66
N LEU A 64 -1.98 1.84 -9.94
CA LEU A 64 -1.84 2.88 -8.91
C LEU A 64 -0.85 2.44 -7.83
N PHE A 65 -1.03 1.24 -7.29
CA PHE A 65 -0.17 0.71 -6.23
C PHE A 65 1.28 0.53 -6.72
N GLY A 66 1.47 0.00 -7.93
CA GLY A 66 2.79 -0.05 -8.56
C GLY A 66 3.43 1.34 -8.71
N GLY A 67 2.63 2.33 -9.13
CA GLY A 67 3.08 3.73 -9.23
C GLY A 67 3.50 4.33 -7.89
N VAL A 68 2.76 4.06 -6.81
CA VAL A 68 3.10 4.51 -5.46
C VAL A 68 4.42 3.91 -4.98
N ILE A 69 4.64 2.61 -5.19
CA ILE A 69 5.92 1.97 -4.84
C ILE A 69 7.05 2.57 -5.66
N CYS A 70 6.86 2.76 -6.98
CA CYS A 70 7.86 3.42 -7.81
C CYS A 70 8.16 4.84 -7.30
N LEU A 71 7.15 5.59 -6.87
CA LEU A 71 7.33 6.93 -6.33
C LEU A 71 8.12 6.91 -5.01
N LEU A 72 7.83 5.99 -4.09
CA LEU A 72 8.61 5.80 -2.86
C LEU A 72 10.08 5.47 -3.15
N LEU A 73 10.35 4.62 -4.15
CA LEU A 73 11.71 4.29 -4.55
C LEU A 73 12.43 5.42 -5.29
N LEU A 74 11.68 6.36 -5.88
CA LEU A 74 12.21 7.53 -6.57
C LEU A 74 12.46 8.71 -5.62
N LEU A 75 11.76 8.78 -4.48
CA LEU A 75 11.92 9.86 -3.51
C LEU A 75 13.38 10.11 -3.06
N PRO A 76 14.19 9.07 -2.76
CA PRO A 76 15.59 9.24 -2.35
C PRO A 76 16.47 9.96 -3.38
N PHE A 77 16.07 10.01 -4.65
CA PHE A 77 16.82 10.77 -5.66
C PHE A 77 16.65 12.29 -5.48
N PHE A 78 15.52 12.70 -4.91
CA PHE A 78 15.15 14.10 -4.65
C PHE A 78 15.54 14.56 -3.24
N GLU A 79 15.55 13.66 -2.27
CA GLU A 79 16.01 13.92 -0.90
C GLU A 79 17.49 14.30 -0.84
N TRP A 80 17.91 14.92 0.27
CA TRP A 80 19.31 15.30 0.46
C TRP A 80 20.11 14.12 1.06
N PRO A 81 21.31 13.78 0.54
CA PRO A 81 22.00 14.39 -0.59
C PRO A 81 21.42 13.96 -1.94
N SER A 82 20.94 14.90 -2.74
CA SER A 82 20.24 14.58 -4.01
C SER A 82 21.19 13.92 -5.00
N SER A 83 20.80 12.77 -5.53
CA SER A 83 21.61 12.02 -6.51
C SER A 83 21.53 12.61 -7.93
N LEU A 84 20.75 13.67 -8.11
CA LEU A 84 20.60 14.46 -9.34
C LEU A 84 21.76 15.44 -9.54
N THR A 85 22.98 14.91 -9.69
CA THR A 85 24.16 15.70 -10.07
C THR A 85 24.66 15.28 -11.45
N LEU A 86 24.88 16.26 -12.33
CA LEU A 86 25.45 16.05 -13.68
C LEU A 86 26.82 15.37 -13.66
N ASN A 87 27.60 15.60 -12.61
CA ASN A 87 28.91 15.01 -12.38
C ASN A 87 28.99 14.44 -10.96
N SER A 88 29.49 13.21 -10.83
CA SER A 88 29.81 12.60 -9.54
C SER A 88 31.19 13.00 -8.99
N ASN A 89 31.95 13.81 -9.73
CA ASN A 89 33.29 14.22 -9.34
C ASN A 89 33.23 15.23 -8.19
N LEU A 90 33.71 14.81 -7.01
CA LEU A 90 33.81 15.62 -5.80
C LEU A 90 34.60 16.93 -6.00
N ARG A 91 35.52 16.96 -6.97
CA ARG A 91 36.32 18.15 -7.31
C ARG A 91 35.49 19.26 -7.95
N ASN A 92 34.42 18.88 -8.66
CA ASN A 92 33.52 19.80 -9.36
C ASN A 92 32.17 19.80 -8.63
N ASN A 93 32.17 20.31 -7.41
CA ASN A 93 30.98 20.30 -6.54
C ASN A 93 29.97 21.34 -7.03
N LEU A 94 29.16 20.98 -8.04
CA LEU A 94 28.05 21.79 -8.48
C LEU A 94 26.97 21.84 -7.39
N GLN A 95 26.43 23.05 -7.16
CA GLN A 95 25.33 23.31 -6.24
C GLN A 95 24.16 22.35 -6.52
N ARG A 96 23.88 21.44 -5.59
CA ARG A 96 22.72 20.52 -5.72
C ARG A 96 21.41 21.29 -5.55
N PRO A 97 20.38 21.02 -6.36
CA PRO A 97 19.07 21.64 -6.17
C PRO A 97 18.53 21.27 -4.78
N ARG A 98 18.17 22.28 -3.97
CA ARG A 98 17.58 22.10 -2.64
C ARG A 98 16.06 22.24 -2.74
N LEU A 99 15.34 21.18 -2.38
CA LEU A 99 13.88 21.23 -2.23
C LEU A 99 13.52 21.88 -0.88
N PRO A 100 12.40 22.60 -0.79
CA PRO A 100 11.91 23.11 0.47
C PRO A 100 11.59 21.96 1.43
N CYS A 101 11.94 22.15 2.71
CA CYS A 101 11.66 21.20 3.77
C CYS A 101 10.17 20.82 3.85
N GLY A 102 9.87 19.56 4.12
CA GLY A 102 8.53 19.05 4.34
C GLY A 102 7.78 18.62 3.07
N VAL A 103 8.23 18.98 1.86
CA VAL A 103 7.55 18.54 0.63
C VAL A 103 7.78 17.06 0.40
N THR A 104 9.04 16.62 0.44
CA THR A 104 9.42 15.21 0.28
C THR A 104 8.78 14.34 1.36
N GLU A 105 8.82 14.78 2.61
CA GLU A 105 8.26 14.09 3.77
C GLU A 105 6.74 13.97 3.66
N SER A 106 6.06 14.99 3.11
CA SER A 106 4.60 14.92 2.89
C SER A 106 4.22 13.90 1.82
N VAL A 107 4.98 13.84 0.71
CA VAL A 107 4.74 12.89 -0.38
C VAL A 107 5.06 11.48 0.09
N GLU A 108 6.15 11.31 0.83
CA GLU A 108 6.55 10.09 1.48
C GLU A 108 5.40 9.53 2.35
N PHE A 109 4.88 10.37 3.25
CA PHE A 109 3.79 10.00 4.15
C PHE A 109 2.52 9.59 3.42
N VAL A 110 2.12 10.34 2.39
CA VAL A 110 0.93 10.01 1.58
C VAL A 110 1.11 8.65 0.89
N CYS A 111 2.28 8.41 0.29
CA CYS A 111 2.57 7.14 -0.35
C CYS A 111 2.56 5.97 0.64
N PHE A 112 3.16 6.18 1.82
CA PHE A 112 3.14 5.20 2.90
C PHE A 112 1.71 4.86 3.34
N LEU A 113 0.83 5.85 3.51
CA LEU A 113 -0.57 5.62 3.87
C LEU A 113 -1.30 4.76 2.83
N VAL A 114 -1.07 4.99 1.54
CA VAL A 114 -1.67 4.16 0.47
C VAL A 114 -1.18 2.71 0.58
N VAL A 115 0.10 2.50 0.87
CA VAL A 115 0.68 1.17 1.02
C VAL A 115 0.13 0.42 2.24
N VAL A 116 -0.04 1.13 3.36
CA VAL A 116 -0.67 0.59 4.57
C VAL A 116 -2.13 0.24 4.31
N ALA A 117 -2.89 1.13 3.66
CA ALA A 117 -4.30 0.92 3.35
C ALA A 117 -4.52 -0.32 2.47
N GLU A 118 -3.69 -0.53 1.45
CA GLU A 118 -3.72 -1.75 0.63
C GLU A 118 -3.51 -3.00 1.48
N SER A 119 -2.52 -3.00 2.37
CA SER A 119 -2.24 -4.15 3.24
C SER A 119 -3.37 -4.45 4.23
N VAL A 120 -4.05 -3.42 4.73
CA VAL A 120 -5.22 -3.55 5.61
C VAL A 120 -6.40 -4.14 4.84
N LEU A 121 -6.67 -3.64 3.62
CA LEU A 121 -7.74 -4.18 2.76
C LEU A 121 -7.46 -5.64 2.39
N LEU A 122 -6.22 -5.98 2.07
CA LEU A 122 -5.80 -7.35 1.82
C LEU A 122 -6.05 -8.23 3.04
N SER A 123 -5.65 -7.75 4.23
CA SER A 123 -5.88 -8.46 5.49
C SER A 123 -7.37 -8.70 5.79
N PHE A 124 -8.22 -7.74 5.43
CA PHE A 124 -9.66 -7.85 5.59
C PHE A 124 -10.26 -8.92 4.66
N VAL A 125 -9.83 -8.93 3.39
CA VAL A 125 -10.32 -9.85 2.34
C VAL A 125 -9.91 -11.31 2.60
N PHE A 126 -8.65 -11.54 3.01
CA PHE A 126 -8.18 -12.89 3.34
C PHE A 126 -8.59 -13.36 4.74
N GLY A 127 -8.90 -12.42 5.64
CA GLY A 127 -9.36 -12.71 6.99
C GLY A 127 -8.23 -12.92 8.00
N GLY A 128 -8.49 -12.52 9.25
CA GLY A 128 -7.47 -12.47 10.29
C GLY A 128 -6.80 -13.81 10.64
N ALA A 129 -7.48 -14.94 10.45
CA ALA A 129 -6.88 -16.26 10.73
C ALA A 129 -5.78 -16.60 9.72
N TRP A 130 -6.01 -16.35 8.43
CA TRP A 130 -5.02 -16.58 7.38
C TRP A 130 -3.87 -15.57 7.46
N VAL A 131 -4.18 -14.30 7.76
CA VAL A 131 -3.20 -13.22 7.92
C VAL A 131 -2.15 -13.53 8.97
N LYS A 132 -2.53 -14.11 10.12
CA LYS A 132 -1.60 -14.47 11.20
C LYS A 132 -0.62 -15.57 10.80
N THR A 133 -1.03 -16.45 9.90
CA THR A 133 -0.20 -17.57 9.42
C THR A 133 0.76 -17.12 8.32
N ASN A 134 0.48 -16.00 7.64
CA ASN A 134 1.30 -15.50 6.55
C ASN A 134 2.46 -14.61 7.07
N PRO A 135 3.72 -15.10 7.07
CA PRO A 135 4.84 -14.34 7.60
C PRO A 135 5.18 -13.10 6.78
N TRP A 136 4.90 -13.11 5.46
CA TRP A 136 5.17 -11.98 4.59
C TRP A 136 4.26 -10.80 4.90
N LEU A 137 2.96 -11.06 5.10
CA LEU A 137 2.00 -10.02 5.44
C LEU A 137 2.25 -9.45 6.84
N LEU A 138 2.60 -10.30 7.81
CA LEU A 138 2.99 -9.85 9.15
C LEU A 138 4.29 -9.02 9.11
N GLY A 139 5.28 -9.46 8.34
CA GLY A 139 6.53 -8.74 8.12
C GLY A 139 6.31 -7.33 7.56
N ARG A 140 5.33 -7.15 6.67
CA ARG A 140 4.94 -5.82 6.15
C ARG A 140 4.49 -4.89 7.28
N PHE A 141 3.63 -5.34 8.19
CA PHE A 141 3.17 -4.51 9.32
C PHE A 141 4.29 -4.16 10.30
N VAL A 142 5.23 -5.07 10.53
CA VAL A 142 6.43 -4.79 11.33
C VAL A 142 7.28 -3.72 10.66
N LEU A 143 7.53 -3.86 9.35
CA LEU A 143 8.27 -2.87 8.56
C LEU A 143 7.58 -1.50 8.60
N TYR A 144 6.25 -1.45 8.47
CA TYR A 144 5.48 -0.20 8.57
C TYR A 144 5.64 0.47 9.92
N THR A 145 5.73 -0.30 11.00
CA THR A 145 5.93 0.25 12.35
C THR A 145 7.32 0.89 12.48
N VAL A 146 8.36 0.17 12.07
CA VAL A 146 9.75 0.69 12.10
C VAL A 146 9.86 1.95 11.24
N TYR A 147 9.33 1.89 10.02
CA TYR A 147 9.32 3.00 9.08
C TYR A 147 8.55 4.22 9.62
N PHE A 148 7.38 4.01 10.24
CA PHE A 148 6.62 5.11 10.81
C PHE A 148 7.35 5.79 11.96
N LEU A 149 8.06 5.02 12.79
CA LEU A 149 8.90 5.58 13.86
C LEU A 149 10.06 6.40 13.29
N ASP A 150 10.75 5.88 12.27
CA ASP A 150 11.82 6.59 11.58
C ASP A 150 11.31 7.90 10.96
N PHE A 151 10.18 7.85 10.27
CA PHE A 151 9.50 9.02 9.72
C PHE A 151 9.15 10.07 10.79
N LEU A 152 8.62 9.65 11.95
CA LEU A 152 8.34 10.56 13.07
C LEU A 152 9.60 11.23 13.62
N VAL A 153 10.71 10.48 13.69
CA VAL A 153 12.01 11.00 14.11
C VAL A 153 12.50 12.05 13.09
N SER A 154 12.42 11.77 11.79
CA SER A 154 12.75 12.71 10.71
C SER A 154 11.92 13.99 10.78
N LEU A 155 10.61 13.89 11.02
CA LEU A 155 9.75 15.06 11.25
C LEU A 155 10.16 15.84 12.51
N GLY A 156 10.55 15.14 13.57
CA GLY A 156 11.00 15.73 14.83
C GLY A 156 12.24 16.62 14.67
N PHE A 157 13.15 16.24 13.76
CA PHE A 157 14.36 17.01 13.47
C PHE A 157 14.11 18.25 12.59
N ARG A 158 12.90 18.47 12.04
CA ARG A 158 12.49 19.66 11.26
C ARG A 158 13.51 20.12 10.20
N CYS A 159 14.23 19.19 9.58
CA CYS A 159 15.30 19.49 8.62
C CYS A 159 16.43 20.40 9.17
N ASN A 160 16.65 20.43 10.49
CA ASN A 160 17.74 21.20 11.12
C ASN A 160 19.13 20.57 10.96
N GLU A 161 19.24 19.47 10.21
CA GLU A 161 20.51 18.83 9.89
C GLU A 161 21.42 19.67 8.95
N VAL A 162 20.87 20.71 8.32
CA VAL A 162 21.60 21.58 7.36
C VAL A 162 22.06 22.92 7.98
N SER A 163 21.96 23.12 9.29
CA SER A 163 22.57 24.31 9.94
C SER A 163 23.91 24.04 10.63
N ILE A 164 24.30 22.77 10.82
CA ILE A 164 25.57 22.44 11.47
C ILE A 164 26.70 22.30 10.43
N THR A 165 26.42 21.81 9.21
CA THR A 165 27.47 21.60 8.20
C THR A 165 27.78 22.82 7.32
N SER A 166 26.91 23.82 7.26
CA SER A 166 27.24 25.09 6.56
C SER A 166 28.06 26.05 7.42
N VAL A 167 28.14 25.85 8.74
CA VAL A 167 29.03 26.63 9.62
C VAL A 167 30.39 25.93 9.74
N ASP A 168 30.45 24.60 9.64
CA ASP A 168 31.70 23.85 9.79
C ASP A 168 32.51 23.67 8.48
N CYS A 169 31.93 23.89 7.29
CA CYS A 169 32.72 23.87 6.05
C CYS A 169 33.47 25.20 5.78
N ASP A 170 33.01 26.33 6.32
CA ASP A 170 33.76 27.60 6.27
C ASP A 170 34.78 27.73 7.43
N ALA A 171 34.63 26.93 8.50
CA ALA A 171 35.53 26.95 9.66
C ALA A 171 36.79 26.08 9.50
N LEU A 172 36.86 25.22 8.48
CA LEU A 172 37.98 24.29 8.27
C LEU A 172 39.06 24.80 7.30
N GLU A 173 38.94 26.02 6.76
CA GLU A 173 40.01 26.71 6.00
C GLU A 173 40.79 27.75 6.85
N VAL A 174 40.54 27.86 8.16
CA VAL A 174 41.22 28.85 9.05
C VAL A 174 42.13 28.19 10.09
N ILE A 175 42.50 26.92 9.92
CA ILE A 175 43.57 26.31 10.73
C ILE A 175 44.74 26.00 9.81
N HIS A 176 45.60 27.01 9.70
CA HIS A 176 47.05 26.91 9.53
C HIS A 176 47.59 25.48 9.73
N TRP A 177 48.07 24.85 8.66
CA TRP A 177 49.44 24.35 8.44
C TRP A 177 49.55 23.76 7.03
#